data_AF-A0A535L069-F1
#
_entry.id   AF-A0A535L069-F1
#
_cell.length_a   1.000
_cell.length_b   1.000
_cell.length_c   1.000
_cell.angle_alpha   90.00
_cell.angle_beta   90.00
_cell.angle_gamma   90.00
#
_symmetry.space_group_name_H-M   'P 1'
#
loop_
_entity.id
_entity.type
_entity.pdbx_description
1 polymer ?
#
loop_
_entity_poly.entity_id
_entity_poly.type
_entity_poly.pdbx_seq_one_letter_code
_entity_poly.pdbx_strand_id
1 'polypeptide(L)'
;MGTRWQSYSGKIGIAISLDAFTPQYLKRLDSLGACIVIQNDANDQPWAGPSKTCDWQPQEWLNSVLGSVQDDYPHLHYNICPMQVGNFFDVTFDGQSTIMKKSDRDPDTCCNFVGNEGFVHTVTGKTMKGDILAVSPWVVEDPIRATPGMSLTERRKALEQVAHQLLPGGSRANQYSESVIWADVDIPVA
;
A
#
# COMPACT_ATOMS: atom_id res chain seq x y z
N MET A 1 -23.54 19.27 32.34
CA MET A 1 -22.16 18.76 32.18
C MET A 1 -22.20 17.66 31.13
N GLY A 2 -21.75 17.95 29.90
CA GLY A 2 -21.71 16.96 28.82
C GLY A 2 -20.30 16.40 28.71
N THR A 3 -20.16 15.08 28.86
CA THR A 3 -18.90 14.37 28.70
C THR A 3 -18.51 14.39 27.23
N ARG A 4 -17.50 15.19 26.89
CA ARG A 4 -16.89 15.21 25.55
C ARG A 4 -15.99 13.98 25.46
N TRP A 5 -16.41 12.97 24.70
CA TRP A 5 -15.52 11.87 24.31
C TRP A 5 -14.56 12.40 23.24
N GLN A 6 -13.42 12.92 23.69
CA GLN A 6 -12.29 13.23 22.83
C GLN A 6 -11.35 12.03 22.93
N SER A 7 -11.34 11.17 21.91
CA SER A 7 -10.32 10.13 21.82
C SER A 7 -8.97 10.84 21.68
N TYR A 8 -8.00 10.49 22.53
CA TYR A 8 -6.63 11.00 22.45
C TYR A 8 -5.89 10.54 21.17
N SER A 9 -6.50 9.64 20.41
CA SER A 9 -6.14 9.25 19.06
C SER A 9 -6.62 10.32 18.07
N GLY A 10 -5.70 10.93 17.31
CA GLY A 10 -6.03 11.99 16.36
C GLY A 10 -7.10 11.61 15.32
N LYS A 11 -7.52 12.58 14.51
CA LYS A 11 -8.66 12.43 13.61
C LYS A 11 -8.38 11.40 12.51
N ILE A 12 -9.30 10.46 12.33
CA ILE A 12 -9.21 9.40 11.32
C ILE A 12 -10.10 9.76 10.14
N GLY A 13 -9.54 9.70 8.93
CA GLY A 13 -10.27 9.62 7.67
C GLY A 13 -10.29 8.17 7.18
N ILE A 14 -11.39 7.76 6.56
CA ILE A 14 -11.52 6.44 5.94
C ILE A 14 -11.56 6.65 4.44
N ALA A 15 -10.81 5.85 3.69
CA ALA A 15 -10.89 5.74 2.24
C ALA A 15 -11.12 4.26 1.90
N ILE A 16 -12.07 3.96 1.01
CA ILE A 16 -12.33 2.58 0.61
C ILE A 16 -11.71 2.35 -0.77
N SER A 17 -10.63 1.57 -0.78
CA SER A 17 -9.87 1.20 -1.97
C SER A 17 -9.57 2.40 -2.89
N LEU A 18 -10.25 2.49 -4.04
CA LEU A 18 -10.05 3.52 -5.07
C LEU A 18 -10.26 4.96 -4.59
N ASP A 19 -10.95 5.19 -3.47
CA ASP A 19 -11.06 6.52 -2.85
C ASP A 19 -9.68 7.14 -2.58
N ALA A 20 -8.70 6.32 -2.15
CA ALA A 20 -7.34 6.77 -1.84
C ALA A 20 -6.51 7.14 -3.08
N PHE A 21 -6.97 6.78 -4.27
CA PHE A 21 -6.37 7.19 -5.54
C PHE A 21 -6.95 8.52 -6.05
N THR A 22 -7.95 9.08 -5.35
CA THR A 22 -8.66 10.29 -5.77
C THR A 22 -8.15 11.51 -5.00
N PRO A 23 -7.36 12.41 -5.60
CA PRO A 23 -6.77 13.55 -4.88
C PRO A 23 -7.81 14.47 -4.24
N GLN A 24 -8.98 14.62 -4.86
CA GLN A 24 -10.07 15.44 -4.33
C GLN A 24 -10.65 14.84 -3.03
N TYR A 25 -10.70 13.51 -2.94
CA TYR A 25 -11.16 12.81 -1.75
C TYR A 25 -10.16 12.97 -0.60
N LEU A 26 -8.88 12.74 -0.88
CA LEU A 26 -7.80 12.95 0.10
C LEU A 26 -7.73 14.41 0.57
N LYS A 27 -7.86 15.39 -0.33
CA LYS A 27 -7.96 16.82 0.03
C LYS A 27 -9.15 17.09 0.94
N ARG A 28 -10.27 16.39 0.75
CA ARG A 28 -11.43 16.54 1.62
C ARG A 28 -11.14 16.01 3.02
N LEU A 29 -10.55 14.82 3.15
CA LEU A 29 -10.13 14.26 4.44
C LEU A 29 -9.13 15.19 5.15
N ASP A 30 -8.13 15.67 4.42
CA ASP A 30 -7.14 16.63 4.91
C ASP A 30 -7.80 17.93 5.41
N SER A 31 -8.74 18.51 4.64
CA SER A 31 -9.46 19.73 5.04
C SER A 31 -10.31 19.59 6.30
N LEU A 32 -10.70 18.36 6.66
CA LEU A 32 -11.43 18.04 7.90
C LEU A 32 -10.46 17.86 9.08
N GLY A 33 -9.16 17.90 8.81
CA GLY A 33 -8.06 17.73 9.76
C GLY A 33 -7.78 16.28 10.10
N ALA A 34 -8.14 15.33 9.22
CA ALA A 34 -7.70 13.94 9.41
C ALA A 34 -6.17 13.90 9.47
N CYS A 35 -5.62 13.10 10.37
CA CYS A 35 -4.19 12.85 10.49
C CYS A 35 -3.79 11.42 10.16
N ILE A 36 -4.76 10.51 10.12
CA ILE A 36 -4.60 9.11 9.72
C ILE A 36 -5.62 8.83 8.63
N VAL A 37 -5.19 8.22 7.53
CA VAL A 37 -6.07 7.58 6.55
C VAL A 37 -6.07 6.08 6.80
N ILE A 38 -7.24 5.50 7.01
CA ILE A 38 -7.43 4.05 6.92
C ILE A 38 -7.95 3.74 5.51
N GLN A 39 -7.11 3.11 4.70
CA GLN A 39 -7.39 2.69 3.33
C GLN A 39 -7.74 1.19 3.32
N ASN A 40 -8.99 0.84 3.59
CA ASN A 40 -9.39 -0.57 3.49
C ASN A 40 -9.43 -0.96 2.01
N ASP A 41 -8.68 -1.99 1.62
CA ASP A 41 -8.53 -2.37 0.21
C ASP A 41 -8.83 -3.85 -0.04
N ALA A 42 -9.45 -4.12 -1.19
CA ALA A 42 -9.78 -5.44 -1.68
C ALA A 42 -9.48 -5.49 -3.18
N ASN A 43 -8.19 -5.40 -3.52
CA ASN A 43 -7.68 -5.53 -4.87
C ASN A 43 -8.13 -6.85 -5.50
N ASP A 44 -8.96 -6.77 -6.54
CA ASP A 44 -9.59 -7.92 -7.21
C ASP A 44 -8.73 -8.54 -8.34
N GLN A 45 -7.44 -8.23 -8.35
CA GLN A 45 -6.48 -8.63 -9.39
C GLN A 45 -5.23 -9.30 -8.79
N PRO A 46 -4.42 -10.01 -9.59
CA PRO A 46 -3.15 -10.58 -9.12
C PRO A 46 -2.16 -9.48 -8.73
N TRP A 47 -1.62 -9.52 -7.50
CA TRP A 47 -0.77 -8.45 -6.98
C TRP A 47 0.52 -8.30 -7.80
N ALA A 48 1.19 -9.39 -8.13
CA ALA A 48 2.33 -9.35 -9.04
C ALA A 48 1.87 -9.50 -10.49
N GLY A 49 1.49 -8.39 -11.10
CA GLY A 49 1.07 -8.32 -12.49
C GLY A 49 0.81 -6.90 -12.98
N PRO A 50 0.47 -6.75 -14.26
CA PRO A 50 0.00 -5.48 -14.79
C PRO A 50 -1.36 -5.12 -14.17
N SER A 51 -1.52 -3.85 -13.83
CA SER A 51 -2.76 -3.26 -13.35
C SER A 51 -3.73 -2.95 -14.49
N LYS A 52 -4.89 -2.36 -14.14
CA LYS A 52 -5.88 -1.86 -15.11
C LYS A 52 -5.36 -0.68 -15.95
N THR A 53 -4.28 0.00 -15.52
CA THR A 53 -3.63 1.07 -16.32
C THR A 53 -2.38 0.59 -17.06
N CYS A 54 -2.11 -0.72 -17.04
CA CYS A 54 -0.92 -1.37 -17.57
C CYS A 54 0.39 -1.05 -16.83
N ASP A 55 0.32 -0.35 -15.70
CA ASP A 55 1.44 -0.22 -14.75
C ASP A 55 1.64 -1.51 -13.95
N TRP A 56 2.75 -1.62 -13.21
CA TRP A 56 2.92 -2.71 -12.25
C TRP A 56 2.01 -2.47 -11.04
N GLN A 57 1.14 -3.42 -10.71
CA GLN A 57 0.09 -3.23 -9.71
C GLN A 57 0.59 -2.76 -8.33
N PRO A 58 1.67 -3.30 -7.75
CA PRO A 58 2.24 -2.80 -6.50
C PRO A 58 2.80 -1.37 -6.59
N GLN A 59 3.23 -0.94 -7.78
CA GLN A 59 3.67 0.45 -8.01
C GLN A 59 2.47 1.40 -8.01
N GLU A 60 1.35 0.95 -8.56
CA GLU A 60 0.10 1.68 -8.53
C GLU A 60 -0.41 1.90 -7.11
N TRP A 61 -0.40 0.86 -6.27
CA TRP A 61 -0.80 1.01 -4.86
C TRP A 61 0.13 1.94 -4.11
N LEU A 62 1.43 1.95 -4.42
CA LEU A 62 2.38 2.92 -3.84
C LEU A 62 1.94 4.37 -4.11
N ASN A 63 1.39 4.66 -5.31
CA ASN A 63 0.83 5.98 -5.62
C ASN A 63 -0.31 6.38 -4.66
N SER A 64 -1.08 5.43 -4.13
CA SER A 64 -2.13 5.70 -3.15
C SER A 64 -1.58 5.83 -1.73
N VAL A 65 -0.90 4.79 -1.23
CA VAL A 65 -0.53 4.71 0.19
C VAL A 65 0.55 5.72 0.55
N LEU A 66 1.62 5.82 -0.24
CA LEU A 66 2.67 6.82 -0.02
C LEU A 66 2.25 8.19 -0.58
N GLY A 67 1.53 8.21 -1.70
CA GLY A 67 1.00 9.46 -2.27
C GLY A 67 0.07 10.23 -1.32
N SER A 68 -0.71 9.52 -0.49
CA SER A 68 -1.63 10.15 0.48
C SER A 68 -0.95 10.87 1.65
N VAL A 69 0.35 10.61 1.89
CA VAL A 69 1.12 11.26 2.97
C VAL A 69 2.11 12.31 2.43
N GLN A 70 2.00 12.70 1.16
CA GLN A 70 2.84 13.74 0.55
C GLN A 70 2.42 15.16 0.96
N ASP A 71 3.26 16.15 0.66
CA ASP A 71 3.08 17.56 1.05
C ASP A 71 1.82 18.23 0.51
N ASP A 72 1.21 17.65 -0.51
CA ASP A 72 -0.09 18.10 -1.04
C ASP A 72 -1.23 17.93 0.00
N TYR A 73 -0.99 17.17 1.07
CA TYR A 73 -1.90 16.89 2.18
C TYR A 73 -1.20 17.21 3.52
N PRO A 74 -1.23 18.47 4.01
CA PRO A 74 -0.44 18.90 5.16
C PRO A 74 -0.81 18.20 6.47
N HIS A 75 -2.05 17.74 6.64
CA HIS A 75 -2.54 17.11 7.85
C HIS A 75 -2.43 15.58 7.81
N LEU A 76 -2.41 14.95 6.64
CA LEU A 76 -2.36 13.48 6.52
C LEU A 76 -0.96 12.94 6.87
N HIS A 77 -0.77 12.51 8.12
CA HIS A 77 0.52 12.03 8.63
C HIS A 77 0.75 10.53 8.45
N TYR A 78 -0.32 9.73 8.40
CA TYR A 78 -0.21 8.28 8.29
C TYR A 78 -1.23 7.73 7.29
N ASN A 79 -0.85 6.68 6.57
CA ASN A 79 -1.77 5.83 5.82
C ASN A 79 -1.62 4.39 6.33
N ILE A 80 -2.72 3.78 6.73
CA ILE A 80 -2.81 2.39 7.14
C ILE A 80 -3.70 1.69 6.11
N CYS A 81 -3.12 0.79 5.33
CA CYS A 81 -3.80 0.10 4.26
C CYS A 81 -3.86 -1.41 4.56
N PRO A 82 -4.89 -1.88 5.28
CA PRO A 82 -5.15 -3.31 5.35
C PRO A 82 -5.72 -3.79 4.01
N MET A 83 -5.12 -4.84 3.46
CA MET A 83 -5.55 -5.48 2.22
C MET A 83 -6.17 -6.84 2.51
N GLN A 84 -7.34 -7.12 1.92
CA GLN A 84 -7.89 -8.46 1.86
C GLN A 84 -7.04 -9.35 0.94
N VAL A 85 -6.78 -10.57 1.36
CA VAL A 85 -6.12 -11.61 0.55
C VAL A 85 -6.93 -12.91 0.59
N GLY A 86 -6.90 -13.68 -0.49
CA GLY A 86 -7.60 -14.95 -0.61
C GLY A 86 -8.50 -15.04 -1.83
N ASN A 87 -8.85 -16.27 -2.20
CA ASN A 87 -9.85 -16.57 -3.22
C ASN A 87 -11.24 -16.70 -2.59
N PHE A 88 -12.23 -16.05 -3.20
CA PHE A 88 -13.64 -16.20 -2.89
C PHE A 88 -14.40 -16.60 -4.16
N PHE A 89 -14.72 -17.88 -4.28
CA PHE A 89 -15.16 -18.50 -5.54
C PHE A 89 -14.16 -18.24 -6.66
N ASP A 90 -14.60 -17.61 -7.75
CA ASP A 90 -13.78 -17.29 -8.92
C ASP A 90 -13.12 -15.90 -8.82
N VAL A 91 -13.27 -15.22 -7.67
CA VAL A 91 -12.68 -13.90 -7.42
C VAL A 91 -11.40 -14.08 -6.59
N THR A 92 -10.31 -13.46 -7.04
CA THR A 92 -9.05 -13.37 -6.30
C THR A 92 -8.96 -12.04 -5.57
N PHE A 93 -8.43 -12.05 -4.35
CA PHE A 93 -7.94 -10.87 -3.66
C PHE A 93 -6.47 -11.09 -3.30
N ASP A 94 -5.60 -10.18 -3.70
CA ASP A 94 -4.15 -10.28 -3.49
C ASP A 94 -3.57 -8.91 -3.17
N GLY A 95 -2.51 -8.86 -2.38
CA GLY A 95 -2.00 -7.58 -1.90
C GLY A 95 -0.87 -7.68 -0.89
N GLN A 96 -0.40 -6.50 -0.50
CA GLN A 96 0.47 -6.32 0.66
C GLN A 96 -0.07 -5.16 1.51
N SER A 97 -0.50 -5.46 2.73
CA SER A 97 -0.92 -4.44 3.70
C SER A 97 0.26 -3.54 4.07
N THR A 98 -0.01 -2.26 4.37
CA THR A 98 1.06 -1.29 4.71
C THR A 98 0.71 -0.33 5.81
N ILE A 99 1.76 0.21 6.45
CA ILE A 99 1.71 1.40 7.29
C ILE A 99 2.76 2.39 6.77
N MET A 100 2.30 3.56 6.33
CA MET A 100 3.13 4.66 5.83
C MET A 100 3.11 5.85 6.78
N LYS A 101 4.21 6.60 6.83
CA LYS A 101 4.36 7.83 7.62
C LYS A 101 4.90 8.97 6.78
N LYS A 102 4.27 10.15 6.89
CA LYS A 102 4.77 11.41 6.35
C LYS A 102 6.13 11.75 6.97
N SER A 103 7.11 12.05 6.13
CA SER A 103 8.48 12.38 6.52
C SER A 103 9.18 13.01 5.30
N ASP A 104 10.13 13.91 5.54
CA ASP A 104 10.93 14.55 4.48
C ASP A 104 12.07 13.64 3.96
N ARG A 105 12.22 12.45 4.54
CA ARG A 105 13.25 11.48 4.19
C ARG A 105 12.93 10.75 2.89
N ASP A 106 13.98 10.34 2.18
CA ASP A 106 13.85 9.33 1.13
C ASP A 106 13.41 8.00 1.75
N PRO A 107 12.44 7.29 1.14
CA PRO A 107 12.02 6.00 1.66
C PRO A 107 13.15 4.96 1.58
N ASP A 108 13.20 4.05 2.55
CA ASP A 108 14.18 2.95 2.57
C ASP A 108 13.93 2.01 1.40
N THR A 109 14.92 1.87 0.52
CA THR A 109 14.86 0.99 -0.66
C THR A 109 14.74 -0.49 -0.32
N CYS A 110 15.06 -0.90 0.91
CA CYS A 110 14.89 -2.27 1.39
C CYS A 110 13.43 -2.59 1.78
N CYS A 111 12.63 -1.55 2.00
CA CYS A 111 11.23 -1.62 2.44
C CYS A 111 10.32 -1.16 1.30
N ASN A 112 10.01 -2.05 0.36
CA ASN A 112 9.10 -1.76 -0.75
C ASN A 112 8.23 -2.98 -1.05
N PHE A 113 7.20 -2.79 -1.87
CA PHE A 113 6.42 -3.90 -2.41
C PHE A 113 7.24 -4.78 -3.35
N VAL A 114 6.80 -6.02 -3.54
CA VAL A 114 7.44 -6.94 -4.48
C VAL A 114 7.39 -6.41 -5.91
N GLY A 115 8.50 -6.52 -6.63
CA GLY A 115 8.63 -6.08 -8.01
C GLY A 115 8.59 -4.56 -8.20
N ASN A 116 8.62 -3.77 -7.13
CA ASN A 116 8.79 -2.33 -7.25
C ASN A 116 10.25 -1.93 -7.45
N GLU A 117 10.43 -0.76 -8.07
CA GLU A 117 11.70 -0.09 -8.19
C GLU A 117 11.50 1.41 -7.94
N GLY A 118 12.18 1.92 -6.92
CA GLY A 118 12.09 3.32 -6.53
C GLY A 118 10.75 3.74 -5.91
N PHE A 119 10.63 5.05 -5.73
CA PHE A 119 9.52 5.70 -5.05
C PHE A 119 9.09 6.93 -5.85
N VAL A 120 8.54 6.69 -7.04
CA VAL A 120 8.06 7.74 -7.95
C VAL A 120 6.58 7.53 -8.22
N HIS A 121 5.80 8.60 -8.12
CA HIS A 121 4.38 8.54 -8.41
C HIS A 121 4.17 8.43 -9.92
N THR A 122 3.59 7.33 -10.42
CA THR A 122 3.61 7.04 -11.88
C THR A 122 2.79 8.02 -12.71
N VAL A 123 1.71 8.57 -12.15
CA VAL A 123 0.88 9.58 -12.83
C VAL A 123 1.53 10.97 -12.91
N THR A 124 2.25 11.40 -11.86
CA THR A 124 2.76 12.78 -11.75
C THR A 124 4.26 12.89 -12.03
N GLY A 125 5.00 11.77 -11.99
CA GLY A 125 6.46 11.73 -12.08
C GLY A 125 7.17 12.28 -10.85
N LYS A 126 6.45 12.67 -9.78
CA LYS A 126 7.03 13.24 -8.56
C LYS A 126 7.70 12.14 -7.75
N THR A 127 8.97 12.35 -7.35
CA THR A 127 9.62 11.53 -6.33
C THR A 127 8.87 11.68 -5.01
N MET A 128 8.54 10.56 -4.40
CA MET A 128 7.80 10.50 -3.14
C MET A 128 8.75 10.44 -1.95
N LYS A 129 8.37 11.11 -0.87
CA LYS A 129 9.07 11.12 0.42
C LYS A 129 8.24 10.43 1.48
N GLY A 130 8.87 9.94 2.54
CA GLY A 130 8.16 9.32 3.64
C GLY A 130 8.84 8.07 4.16
N ASP A 131 8.34 7.58 5.28
CA ASP A 131 8.82 6.34 5.87
C ASP A 131 7.80 5.23 5.64
N ILE A 132 8.31 4.03 5.35
CA ILE A 132 7.54 2.81 5.22
C ILE A 132 7.73 2.05 6.52
N LEU A 133 6.76 2.16 7.43
CA LEU A 133 6.89 1.62 8.78
C LEU A 133 6.70 0.11 8.81
N ALA A 134 5.79 -0.41 7.97
CA ALA A 134 5.60 -1.83 7.80
C ALA A 134 4.97 -2.14 6.44
N VAL A 135 5.36 -3.29 5.87
CA VAL A 135 4.75 -3.91 4.70
C VAL A 135 4.57 -5.37 5.01
N SER A 136 3.39 -5.94 4.78
CA SER A 136 3.20 -7.38 4.93
C SER A 136 4.03 -8.14 3.88
N PRO A 137 4.58 -9.31 4.20
CA PRO A 137 5.23 -10.13 3.19
C PRO A 137 4.22 -10.55 2.12
N TRP A 138 4.64 -10.51 0.86
CA TRP A 138 3.93 -11.23 -0.19
C TRP A 138 4.28 -12.73 -0.10
N VAL A 139 3.58 -13.58 -0.85
CA VAL A 139 3.73 -15.05 -0.74
C VAL A 139 5.15 -15.54 -1.01
N VAL A 140 5.93 -14.79 -1.78
CA VAL A 140 7.37 -15.00 -1.97
C VAL A 140 8.07 -13.64 -1.88
N GLU A 141 9.32 -13.68 -1.41
CA GLU A 141 10.18 -12.51 -1.40
C GLU A 141 10.51 -12.04 -2.83
N ASP A 142 10.81 -10.75 -2.97
CA ASP A 142 11.34 -10.24 -4.24
C ASP A 142 12.68 -10.91 -4.57
N PRO A 143 12.85 -11.49 -5.77
CA PRO A 143 14.08 -12.19 -6.17
C PRO A 143 15.36 -11.37 -6.02
N ILE A 144 15.29 -10.03 -6.04
CA ILE A 144 16.47 -9.16 -5.83
C ILE A 144 17.16 -9.43 -4.49
N ARG A 145 16.43 -9.89 -3.46
CA ARG A 145 16.98 -10.20 -2.14
C ARG A 145 17.92 -11.40 -2.16
N ALA A 146 17.59 -12.42 -2.97
CA ALA A 146 18.39 -13.63 -3.10
C ALA A 146 19.42 -13.52 -4.24
N THR A 147 19.12 -12.73 -5.27
CA THR A 147 19.97 -12.55 -6.46
C THR A 147 20.16 -11.06 -6.76
N PRO A 148 21.10 -10.40 -6.05
CA PRO A 148 21.44 -9.01 -6.32
C PRO A 148 21.84 -8.81 -7.79
N GLY A 149 21.30 -7.76 -8.42
CA GLY A 149 21.58 -7.45 -9.83
C GLY A 149 20.65 -8.12 -10.85
N MET A 150 19.69 -8.95 -10.43
CA MET A 150 18.61 -9.42 -11.30
C MET A 150 17.82 -8.22 -11.84
N SER A 151 17.56 -8.18 -13.14
CA SER A 151 16.83 -7.05 -13.75
C SER A 151 15.39 -6.97 -13.25
N LEU A 152 14.81 -5.76 -13.26
CA LEU A 152 13.41 -5.56 -12.87
C LEU A 152 12.44 -6.45 -13.68
N THR A 153 12.69 -6.59 -14.98
CA THR A 153 11.88 -7.43 -15.88
C THR A 153 11.93 -8.91 -15.48
N GLU A 154 13.10 -9.44 -15.15
CA GLU A 154 13.25 -10.84 -14.72
C GLU A 154 12.59 -11.08 -13.35
N ARG A 155 12.75 -10.13 -12.42
CA ARG A 155 12.08 -10.17 -11.11
C ARG A 155 10.57 -10.24 -11.27
N ARG A 156 9.98 -9.31 -12.03
CA ARG A 156 8.53 -9.23 -12.26
C ARG A 156 8.00 -10.49 -12.94
N LYS A 157 8.70 -11.01 -13.96
CA LYS A 157 8.31 -12.26 -14.63
C LYS A 157 8.28 -13.46 -13.67
N ALA A 158 9.25 -13.57 -12.76
CA ALA A 158 9.25 -14.63 -11.75
C ALA A 158 8.09 -14.48 -10.75
N LEU A 159 7.80 -13.25 -10.34
CA LEU A 159 6.68 -12.95 -9.44
C LEU A 159 5.32 -13.19 -10.13
N GLU A 160 5.14 -12.80 -11.39
CA GLU A 160 3.93 -13.07 -12.19
C GLU A 160 3.63 -14.57 -12.29
N GLN A 161 4.65 -15.40 -12.50
CA GLN A 161 4.49 -16.85 -12.50
C GLN A 161 3.95 -17.37 -11.17
N VAL A 162 4.37 -16.78 -10.05
CA VAL A 162 3.85 -17.13 -8.73
C VAL A 162 2.41 -16.66 -8.58
N ALA A 163 2.08 -15.43 -8.98
CA ALA A 163 0.72 -14.90 -8.91
C ALA A 163 -0.28 -15.78 -9.68
N HIS A 164 0.09 -16.24 -10.88
CA HIS A 164 -0.74 -17.17 -11.65
C HIS A 164 -1.00 -18.51 -10.94
N GLN A 165 -0.08 -18.98 -10.10
CA GLN A 165 -0.28 -20.22 -9.34
C GLN A 165 -1.29 -20.04 -8.20
N LEU A 166 -1.47 -18.82 -7.69
CA LEU A 166 -2.37 -18.51 -6.56
C LEU A 166 -3.83 -18.37 -6.97
N LEU A 167 -4.07 -18.07 -8.25
CA LEU A 167 -5.41 -17.89 -8.82
C LEU A 167 -6.33 -19.11 -8.60
N PRO A 168 -7.66 -18.92 -8.64
CA PRO A 168 -8.60 -20.04 -8.65
C PRO A 168 -8.24 -21.07 -9.72
N GLY A 169 -8.14 -22.34 -9.33
CA GLY A 169 -7.72 -23.45 -10.21
C GLY A 169 -6.19 -23.56 -10.45
N GLY A 170 -5.38 -22.65 -9.93
CA GLY A 170 -3.92 -22.72 -9.96
C GLY A 170 -3.33 -23.81 -9.06
N SER A 171 -2.05 -24.15 -9.29
CA SER A 171 -1.36 -25.21 -8.53
C SER A 171 -1.13 -24.87 -7.05
N ARG A 172 -1.24 -23.59 -6.68
CA ARG A 172 -1.15 -23.06 -5.32
C ARG A 172 -2.39 -22.23 -4.99
N ALA A 173 -3.54 -22.60 -5.56
CA ALA A 173 -4.78 -21.85 -5.40
C ALA A 173 -5.05 -21.53 -3.91
N ASN A 174 -5.33 -20.26 -3.63
CA ASN A 174 -5.63 -19.74 -2.30
C ASN A 174 -4.50 -19.82 -1.26
N GLN A 175 -3.25 -20.10 -1.67
CA GLN A 175 -2.09 -20.11 -0.76
C GLN A 175 -1.49 -18.70 -0.60
N TYR A 176 -2.32 -17.71 -0.27
CA TYR A 176 -1.87 -16.33 -0.05
C TYR A 176 -1.22 -16.16 1.33
N SER A 177 -0.44 -15.09 1.48
CA SER A 177 0.22 -14.74 2.75
C SER A 177 -0.74 -13.94 3.64
N GLU A 178 -1.23 -14.57 4.71
CA GLU A 178 -1.95 -13.87 5.78
C GLU A 178 -0.95 -13.39 6.83
N SER A 179 -1.09 -12.14 7.28
CA SER A 179 -0.15 -11.58 8.26
C SER A 179 -0.78 -10.49 9.13
N VAL A 180 -0.11 -10.22 10.24
CA VAL A 180 -0.37 -9.06 11.08
C VAL A 180 0.87 -8.17 11.03
N ILE A 181 0.69 -6.93 10.61
CA ILE A 181 1.72 -5.89 10.70
C ILE A 181 1.32 -4.87 11.75
N TRP A 182 2.31 -4.25 12.38
CA TRP A 182 2.10 -3.23 13.38
C TRP A 182 3.27 -2.24 13.34
N ALA A 183 3.01 -1.02 13.80
CA ALA A 183 4.02 0.00 14.03
C ALA A 183 3.52 0.96 15.10
N ASP A 184 4.44 1.51 15.88
CA ASP A 184 4.13 2.63 16.77
C ASP A 184 3.90 3.90 15.93
N VAL A 185 2.85 4.65 16.27
CA VAL A 185 2.49 5.89 15.58
C VAL A 185 2.42 7.05 16.56
N ASP A 186 3.15 8.12 16.26
CA ASP A 186 3.14 9.36 17.02
C ASP A 186 2.14 10.31 16.35
N ILE A 187 0.97 10.48 16.95
CA ILE A 187 -0.07 11.35 16.41
C ILE A 187 0.16 12.77 16.92
N PRO A 188 0.34 13.77 16.03
CA PRO A 188 0.48 15.16 16.44
C PRO A 188 -0.74 15.59 17.26
N VAL A 189 -0.48 16.20 18.41
CA VAL A 189 -1.55 16.76 19.25
C VAL A 189 -2.03 18.05 18.58
N ALA A 190 -3.33 18.12 18.29
CA ALA A 190 -3.97 19.29 17.68
C ALA A 190 -4.14 20.46 18.67
#